data_AF-A0A840F202-F1
#
_entry.id   AF-A0A840F202-F1
#
_cell.length_a   1.000
_cell.length_b   1.000
_cell.length_c   1.000
_cell.angle_alpha   90.00
_cell.angle_beta   90.00
_cell.angle_gamma   90.00
#
_symmetry.space_group_name_H-M   'P 1'
#
loop_
_entity.id
_entity.type
_entity.pdbx_description
1 polymer ?
#
loop_
_entity_poly.entity_id
_entity_poly.type
_entity_poly.pdbx_seq_one_letter_code
_entity_poly.pdbx_strand_id
1 'polypeptide(L)'
;MSPSDSLFTQVDSSVAVERRSWHRGALDFPNPVNDYAARSTAGLVILLAIVSIVVNQPWLYGILALGFLLRVAGGPRYSPFGRLAVHVIVPRIWRREKTVPGPPKRFAQTIGLVFSAVAFGLSLVGLGLAAQIVVGALIVAAFLEFAFGLCLGCIGFGYLQRAGVIPDDVCEACNDVTLFGRR
;
A
#
# COMPACT_ATOMS: atom_id res chain seq x y z
N MET A 1 33.88 40.51 -10.39
CA MET A 1 32.74 39.57 -10.51
C MET A 1 32.63 39.20 -11.98
N SER A 2 33.08 38.01 -12.37
CA SER A 2 33.23 37.62 -13.78
C SER A 2 31.94 36.94 -14.30
N PRO A 3 31.51 37.18 -15.55
CA PRO A 3 30.25 36.68 -16.12
C PRO A 3 30.19 35.15 -16.37
N SER A 4 31.21 34.39 -15.94
CA SER A 4 31.29 32.93 -16.09
C SER A 4 30.54 32.13 -15.01
N ASP A 5 30.22 32.74 -13.86
CA ASP A 5 29.66 32.01 -12.71
C ASP A 5 28.16 31.69 -12.84
N SER A 6 27.41 32.45 -13.65
CA SER A 6 25.96 32.29 -13.82
C SER A 6 25.57 31.13 -14.73
N LEU A 7 26.45 30.72 -15.64
CA LEU A 7 26.19 29.65 -16.60
C LEU A 7 26.34 28.27 -15.94
N PHE A 8 27.28 28.13 -15.00
CA PHE A 8 27.46 26.90 -14.22
C PHE A 8 26.30 26.67 -13.22
N THR A 9 25.77 27.72 -12.58
CA THR A 9 24.65 27.57 -11.62
C THR A 9 23.34 27.14 -12.28
N GLN A 10 23.12 27.52 -13.54
CA GLN A 10 21.89 27.17 -14.25
C GLN A 10 21.87 25.68 -14.68
N VAL A 11 23.03 25.10 -14.99
CA VAL A 11 23.14 23.69 -15.42
C VAL A 11 22.99 22.72 -14.24
N ASP A 12 23.51 23.06 -13.05
CA ASP A 12 23.31 22.23 -11.85
C ASP A 12 21.84 22.15 -11.42
N SER A 13 21.10 23.25 -11.60
CA SER A 13 19.69 23.35 -11.23
C SER A 13 18.80 22.45 -12.10
N SER A 14 19.05 22.37 -13.40
CA SER A 14 18.27 21.52 -14.30
C SER A 14 18.60 20.03 -14.15
N VAL A 15 19.88 19.67 -13.93
CA VAL A 15 20.29 18.27 -13.69
C VAL A 15 19.77 17.75 -12.34
N ALA A 16 19.68 18.58 -11.30
CA ALA A 16 19.08 18.21 -10.02
C ALA A 16 17.56 18.02 -10.09
N VAL A 17 16.86 18.80 -10.93
CA VAL A 17 15.41 18.70 -11.14
C VAL A 17 15.04 17.48 -11.99
N GLU A 18 15.80 17.20 -13.05
CA GLU A 18 15.61 16.03 -13.92
C GLU A 18 15.82 14.71 -13.15
N ARG A 19 16.87 14.62 -12.32
CA ARG A 19 17.15 13.43 -11.50
C ARG A 19 16.10 13.20 -10.39
N ARG A 20 15.43 14.26 -9.94
CA ARG A 20 14.34 14.21 -8.94
C ARG A 20 12.97 13.85 -9.54
N SER A 21 12.79 13.94 -10.87
CA SER A 21 11.52 13.58 -11.53
C SER A 21 11.42 12.07 -11.78
N TRP A 22 12.54 11.41 -12.10
CA TRP A 22 12.56 10.00 -12.51
C TRP A 22 12.26 9.02 -11.36
N HIS A 23 12.69 9.33 -10.13
CA HIS A 23 12.42 8.49 -8.96
C HIS A 23 11.01 8.64 -8.39
N ARG A 24 10.34 9.77 -8.65
CA ARG A 24 8.99 10.01 -8.12
C ARG A 24 7.94 9.18 -8.86
N GLY A 25 7.92 9.20 -10.20
CA GLY A 25 6.86 8.52 -10.96
C GLY A 25 6.79 6.98 -10.79
N ALA A 26 7.90 6.33 -10.46
CA ALA A 26 7.97 4.88 -10.27
C ALA A 26 7.59 4.44 -8.85
N LEU A 27 7.86 5.24 -7.82
CA LEU A 27 7.54 4.89 -6.42
C LEU A 27 6.29 5.62 -5.88
N ASP A 28 5.66 6.46 -6.71
CA ASP A 28 4.44 7.15 -6.33
C ASP A 28 3.28 6.15 -6.25
N PHE A 29 2.69 6.08 -5.06
CA PHE A 29 1.50 5.30 -4.81
C PHE A 29 0.31 5.95 -5.55
N PRO A 30 -0.47 5.19 -6.33
CA PRO A 30 -1.55 5.76 -7.11
C PRO A 30 -2.61 6.39 -6.21
N ASN A 31 -2.95 7.64 -6.52
CA ASN A 31 -4.02 8.39 -5.89
C ASN A 31 -4.85 9.07 -6.99
N PRO A 32 -6.14 8.72 -7.15
CA PRO A 32 -6.95 7.79 -6.36
C PRO A 32 -6.74 6.30 -6.71
N VAL A 33 -7.25 5.40 -5.86
CA VAL A 33 -7.21 3.94 -6.02
C VAL A 33 -8.62 3.35 -6.11
N ASN A 34 -8.78 2.23 -6.83
CA ASN A 34 -10.06 1.52 -6.91
C ASN A 34 -10.27 0.60 -5.69
N ASP A 35 -11.35 0.83 -4.93
CA ASP A 35 -11.72 0.05 -3.75
C ASP A 35 -11.94 -1.43 -4.08
N TYR A 36 -12.60 -1.75 -5.20
CA TYR A 36 -12.83 -3.14 -5.60
C TYR A 36 -11.53 -3.86 -5.94
N ALA A 37 -10.55 -3.15 -6.53
CA ALA A 37 -9.22 -3.70 -6.74
C ALA A 37 -8.50 -3.98 -5.41
N ALA A 38 -8.66 -3.08 -4.43
CA ALA A 38 -8.11 -3.27 -3.09
C ALA A 38 -8.75 -4.49 -2.40
N ARG A 39 -10.08 -4.63 -2.45
CA ARG A 39 -10.79 -5.82 -1.91
C ARG A 39 -10.29 -7.10 -2.55
N SER A 40 -10.24 -7.15 -3.88
CA SER A 40 -9.73 -8.34 -4.60
C SER A 40 -8.29 -8.66 -4.23
N THR A 41 -7.44 -7.65 -4.03
CA THR A 41 -6.07 -7.84 -3.54
C THR A 41 -6.06 -8.41 -2.13
N ALA A 42 -6.93 -7.94 -1.23
CA ALA A 42 -7.08 -8.48 0.12
C ALA A 42 -7.47 -9.97 0.09
N GLY A 43 -8.38 -10.37 -0.80
CA GLY A 43 -8.72 -11.78 -1.02
C GLY A 43 -7.50 -12.64 -1.40
N LEU A 44 -6.66 -12.16 -2.33
CA LEU A 44 -5.43 -12.86 -2.72
C LEU A 44 -4.42 -12.96 -1.57
N VAL A 45 -4.31 -11.90 -0.76
CA VAL A 45 -3.46 -11.89 0.44
C VAL A 45 -3.94 -12.91 1.46
N ILE A 46 -5.25 -13.04 1.69
CA ILE A 46 -5.83 -14.06 2.58
C ILE A 46 -5.44 -15.45 2.11
N LEU A 47 -5.58 -15.75 0.82
CA LEU A 47 -5.20 -17.04 0.26
C LEU A 47 -3.71 -17.35 0.50
N LEU A 48 -2.83 -16.40 0.18
CA LEU A 48 -1.39 -16.57 0.41
C LEU A 48 -1.05 -16.74 1.90
N ALA A 49 -1.73 -15.99 2.77
CA ALA A 49 -1.53 -16.06 4.21
C ALA A 49 -1.97 -17.42 4.78
N ILE A 50 -3.12 -17.96 4.33
CA ILE A 50 -3.57 -19.31 4.70
C ILE A 50 -2.57 -20.35 4.24
N VAL A 51 -2.10 -20.28 2.99
CA VAL A 51 -1.07 -21.19 2.46
C VAL A 51 0.21 -21.10 3.30
N SER A 52 0.61 -19.88 3.70
CA SER A 52 1.80 -19.67 4.55
C SER A 52 1.65 -20.36 5.91
N ILE A 53 0.48 -20.31 6.53
CA ILE A 53 0.20 -20.98 7.81
C ILE A 53 0.20 -22.51 7.66
N VAL A 54 -0.49 -23.03 6.63
CA VAL A 54 -0.66 -24.48 6.43
C VAL A 54 0.66 -25.15 6.08
N VAL A 55 1.43 -24.55 5.17
CA VAL A 55 2.73 -25.09 4.74
C VAL A 55 3.82 -24.79 5.77
N ASN A 56 3.70 -23.69 6.50
CA ASN A 56 4.58 -23.28 7.60
C ASN A 56 6.08 -23.26 7.21
N GLN A 57 6.38 -22.74 6.02
CA GLN A 57 7.75 -22.60 5.53
C GLN A 57 8.17 -21.13 5.53
N PRO A 58 9.37 -20.77 6.03
CA PRO A 58 9.79 -19.38 6.22
C PRO A 58 9.78 -18.57 4.92
N TRP A 59 10.13 -19.18 3.79
CA TRP A 59 10.13 -18.50 2.49
C TRP A 59 8.73 -18.01 2.07
N LEU A 60 7.64 -18.65 2.49
CA LEU A 60 6.27 -18.20 2.20
C LEU A 60 5.91 -16.94 2.97
N TYR A 61 6.28 -16.86 4.25
CA TYR A 61 6.17 -15.62 5.03
C TYR A 61 7.03 -14.51 4.41
N GLY A 62 8.20 -14.86 3.88
CA GLY A 62 9.05 -13.95 3.11
C GLY A 62 8.38 -13.42 1.85
N ILE A 63 7.72 -14.26 1.07
CA ILE A 63 6.91 -13.85 -0.11
C ILE A 63 5.76 -12.94 0.31
N LEU A 64 5.07 -13.26 1.40
CA LEU A 64 3.98 -12.43 1.93
C LEU A 64 4.51 -11.02 2.28
N ALA A 65 5.61 -10.94 3.03
CA ALA A 65 6.26 -9.68 3.40
C ALA A 65 6.74 -8.89 2.18
N LEU A 66 7.41 -9.55 1.24
CA LEU A 66 7.86 -8.95 -0.01
C LEU A 66 6.68 -8.40 -0.83
N GLY A 67 5.58 -9.16 -0.89
CA GLY A 67 4.36 -8.71 -1.53
C GLY A 67 3.81 -7.43 -0.89
N PHE A 68 3.89 -7.29 0.44
CA PHE A 68 3.48 -6.07 1.13
C PHE A 68 4.44 -4.91 0.84
N LEU A 69 5.75 -5.18 0.82
CA LEU A 69 6.80 -4.21 0.54
C LEU A 69 6.64 -3.60 -0.86
N LEU A 70 6.42 -4.43 -1.88
CA LEU A 70 6.20 -3.97 -3.25
C LEU A 70 4.98 -3.04 -3.38
N ARG A 71 3.91 -3.35 -2.65
CA ARG A 71 2.69 -2.53 -2.61
C ARG A 71 2.90 -1.22 -1.86
N VAL A 72 3.73 -1.19 -0.81
CA VAL A 72 4.13 0.07 -0.15
C VAL A 72 4.96 0.94 -1.08
N ALA A 73 5.88 0.31 -1.83
CA ALA A 73 6.86 0.97 -2.67
C ALA A 73 6.26 1.60 -3.93
N GLY A 74 5.25 0.99 -4.57
CA GLY A 74 4.65 1.56 -5.79
C GLY A 74 3.20 1.13 -6.05
N GLY A 75 2.49 0.69 -5.00
CA GLY A 75 1.07 0.34 -5.09
C GLY A 75 0.75 -0.90 -5.93
N PRO A 76 -0.48 -0.99 -6.48
CA PRO A 76 -0.91 -2.10 -7.34
C PRO A 76 -0.06 -2.31 -8.59
N ARG A 77 0.73 -1.32 -9.02
CA ARG A 77 1.53 -1.37 -10.26
C ARG A 77 2.66 -2.40 -10.19
N TYR A 78 3.26 -2.59 -9.02
CA TYR A 78 4.42 -3.48 -8.83
C TYR A 78 4.08 -4.84 -8.23
N SER A 79 2.92 -4.97 -7.60
CA SER A 79 2.50 -6.25 -7.03
C SER A 79 1.78 -7.12 -8.06
N PRO A 80 2.17 -8.39 -8.24
CA PRO A 80 1.48 -9.30 -9.16
C PRO A 80 0.00 -9.47 -8.79
N PHE A 81 -0.31 -9.51 -7.49
CA PHE A 81 -1.70 -9.54 -7.01
C PHE A 81 -2.45 -8.24 -7.27
N GLY A 82 -1.79 -7.09 -7.18
CA GLY A 82 -2.38 -5.79 -7.52
C GLY A 82 -2.72 -5.70 -9.01
N ARG A 83 -1.81 -6.15 -9.89
CA ARG A 83 -2.05 -6.23 -11.34
C ARG A 83 -3.18 -7.20 -11.68
N LEU A 84 -3.20 -8.37 -11.05
CA LEU A 84 -4.25 -9.36 -11.25
C LEU A 84 -5.62 -8.80 -10.81
N ALA A 85 -5.66 -8.12 -9.66
CA ALA A 85 -6.87 -7.48 -9.17
C ALA A 85 -7.40 -6.42 -10.13
N VAL A 86 -6.55 -5.49 -10.56
CA VAL A 86 -6.95 -4.36 -11.42
C VAL A 86 -7.31 -4.81 -12.85
N HIS A 87 -6.48 -5.64 -13.49
CA HIS A 87 -6.65 -5.95 -14.92
C HIS A 87 -7.53 -7.17 -15.20
N VAL A 88 -7.73 -8.06 -14.23
CA VAL A 88 -8.48 -9.31 -14.46
C VAL A 88 -9.71 -9.37 -13.56
N ILE A 89 -9.55 -9.21 -12.25
CA ILE A 89 -10.63 -9.46 -11.30
C ILE A 89 -11.69 -8.35 -11.37
N VAL A 90 -11.29 -7.08 -11.31
CA VAL A 90 -12.21 -5.94 -11.39
C VAL A 90 -13.03 -5.95 -12.69
N PRO A 91 -12.44 -6.02 -13.89
CA PRO A 91 -13.22 -5.97 -15.13
C PRO A 91 -14.09 -7.23 -15.35
N ARG A 92 -13.69 -8.40 -14.85
CA ARG A 92 -14.48 -9.63 -15.06
C ARG A 92 -15.54 -9.89 -13.99
N ILE A 93 -15.21 -9.68 -12.72
CA ILE A 93 -16.06 -10.05 -11.58
C ILE A 93 -16.88 -8.86 -11.10
N TRP A 94 -16.24 -7.72 -10.81
CA TRP A 94 -16.92 -6.58 -10.21
C TRP A 94 -17.67 -5.71 -11.23
N ARG A 95 -17.09 -5.49 -12.41
CA ARG A 95 -17.61 -4.61 -13.48
C ARG A 95 -18.01 -3.21 -12.99
N ARG A 96 -17.39 -2.74 -11.91
CA ARG A 96 -17.63 -1.44 -11.27
C ARG A 96 -16.31 -0.91 -10.73
N GLU A 97 -16.23 0.41 -10.66
CA GLU A 97 -15.09 1.11 -10.08
C GLU A 97 -15.57 2.07 -9.00
N LYS A 98 -14.92 2.06 -7.84
CA LYS A 98 -15.15 3.02 -6.77
C LYS A 98 -13.81 3.60 -6.37
N THR A 99 -13.59 4.87 -6.65
CA THR A 99 -12.31 5.52 -6.33
C THR A 99 -12.29 6.00 -4.88
N VAL A 100 -11.20 5.71 -4.18
CA VAL A 100 -10.92 6.15 -2.80
C VAL A 100 -9.53 6.79 -2.73
N PRO A 101 -9.29 7.70 -1.77
CA PRO A 101 -7.98 8.34 -1.62
C PRO A 101 -6.86 7.32 -1.36
N GLY A 102 -5.73 7.52 -2.02
CA GLY A 102 -4.54 6.66 -1.95
C GLY A 102 -3.73 6.72 -0.65
N PRO A 103 -3.50 7.91 -0.03
CA PRO A 103 -2.70 8.03 1.19
C PRO A 103 -3.13 7.08 2.35
N PRO A 104 -4.42 6.98 2.73
CA PRO A 104 -4.83 6.08 3.81
C PRO A 104 -4.65 4.60 3.44
N LYS A 105 -4.79 4.24 2.16
CA LYS A 105 -4.53 2.86 1.69
C LYS A 105 -3.04 2.51 1.73
N ARG A 106 -2.15 3.45 1.40
CA ARG A 106 -0.70 3.28 1.56
C ARG A 106 -0.33 3.08 3.04
N PHE A 107 -0.94 3.82 3.95
CA PHE A 107 -0.75 3.63 5.38
C PHE A 107 -1.20 2.23 5.84
N ALA A 108 -2.39 1.77 5.45
CA ALA A 108 -2.85 0.41 5.75
C ALA A 108 -1.86 -0.66 5.21
N GLN A 109 -1.31 -0.41 4.03
CA GLN A 109 -0.33 -1.27 3.37
C GLN A 109 1.01 -1.32 4.14
N THR A 110 1.42 -0.23 4.79
CA THR A 110 2.60 -0.22 5.67
C THR A 110 2.37 -1.01 6.96
N ILE A 111 1.18 -0.93 7.56
CA ILE A 111 0.85 -1.75 8.74
C ILE A 111 0.93 -3.23 8.38
N GLY A 112 0.35 -3.63 7.25
CA GLY A 112 0.45 -5.02 6.79
C GLY A 112 1.88 -5.47 6.50
N LEU A 113 2.76 -4.58 6.04
CA LEU A 113 4.20 -4.86 5.90
C LEU A 113 4.84 -5.14 7.26
N VAL A 114 4.55 -4.33 8.27
CA VAL A 114 5.10 -4.55 9.63
C VAL A 114 4.67 -5.92 10.17
N PHE A 115 3.38 -6.26 10.08
CA PHE A 115 2.87 -7.55 10.56
C PHE A 115 3.52 -8.73 9.82
N SER A 116 3.58 -8.65 8.48
CA SER A 116 4.18 -9.72 7.68
C SER A 116 5.69 -9.85 7.87
N ALA A 117 6.42 -8.74 8.06
CA ALA A 117 7.85 -8.75 8.38
C ALA A 117 8.12 -9.35 9.77
N VAL A 118 7.31 -9.00 10.78
CA VAL A 118 7.38 -9.60 12.12
C VAL A 118 7.12 -11.10 12.04
N ALA A 119 6.08 -11.54 11.32
CA ALA A 119 5.79 -12.96 11.13
C ALA A 119 6.94 -13.69 10.44
N PHE A 120 7.55 -13.09 9.41
CA PHE A 120 8.72 -13.67 8.74
C PHE A 120 9.91 -13.80 9.69
N GLY A 121 10.23 -12.76 10.46
CA GLY A 121 11.30 -12.80 11.46
C GLY A 121 11.06 -13.89 12.52
N LEU A 122 9.84 -14.00 13.04
CA LEU A 122 9.44 -15.05 13.98
C LEU A 122 9.59 -16.45 13.38
N SER A 123 9.23 -16.63 12.11
CA SER A 123 9.39 -17.90 11.40
C SER A 123 10.86 -18.29 11.25
N LEU A 124 11.76 -17.34 10.97
CA LEU A 124 13.20 -17.59 10.83
C LEU A 124 13.87 -18.03 12.15
N VAL A 125 13.40 -17.52 13.29
CA VAL A 125 13.93 -17.93 14.61
C VAL A 125 13.24 -19.18 15.17
N GLY A 126 12.41 -19.86 14.38
CA GLY A 126 11.73 -21.11 14.77
C GLY A 126 10.46 -20.92 15.60
N LEU A 127 10.00 -19.68 15.82
CA LEU A 127 8.77 -19.37 16.55
C LEU A 127 7.53 -19.44 15.64
N GLY A 128 7.30 -20.60 15.02
CA GLY A 128 6.25 -20.81 14.02
C GLY A 128 4.85 -20.46 14.52
N LEU A 129 4.48 -20.86 15.74
CA LEU A 129 3.17 -20.56 16.31
C LEU A 129 2.96 -19.05 16.51
N ALA A 130 4.00 -18.32 16.95
CA ALA A 130 3.93 -16.87 17.07
C ALA A 130 3.76 -16.20 15.69
N ALA A 131 4.50 -16.68 14.68
CA ALA A 131 4.34 -16.20 13.30
C ALA A 131 2.91 -16.43 12.77
N GLN A 132 2.33 -17.61 13.06
CA GLN A 132 0.95 -17.94 12.68
C GLN A 132 -0.08 -17.04 13.37
N ILE A 133 0.09 -16.72 14.66
CA ILE A 133 -0.80 -15.79 15.37
C ILE A 133 -0.78 -14.41 14.71
N VAL A 134 0.42 -13.89 14.40
CA VAL A 134 0.58 -12.58 13.73
C VAL A 134 -0.07 -12.58 12.34
N VAL A 135 0.13 -13.64 11.55
CA VAL A 135 -0.53 -13.79 10.24
C VAL A 135 -2.04 -13.98 10.40
N GLY A 136 -2.51 -14.65 11.44
CA GLY A 136 -3.93 -14.79 11.76
C GLY A 136 -4.61 -13.44 11.97
N ALA A 137 -3.98 -12.53 12.73
CA ALA A 137 -4.48 -11.17 12.89
C ALA A 137 -4.52 -10.40 11.56
N LEU A 138 -3.50 -10.59 10.70
CA LEU A 138 -3.47 -10.02 9.35
C LEU A 138 -4.62 -10.56 8.48
N ILE A 139 -4.91 -11.86 8.54
CA ILE A 139 -6.02 -12.49 7.81
C ILE A 139 -7.35 -11.87 8.24
N VAL A 140 -7.58 -11.69 9.54
CA VAL A 140 -8.81 -11.06 10.04
C VAL A 140 -8.96 -9.65 9.45
N ALA A 141 -7.94 -8.81 9.56
CA ALA A 141 -7.97 -7.45 8.99
C ALA A 141 -8.22 -7.45 7.48
N ALA A 142 -7.55 -8.32 6.73
CA ALA A 142 -7.74 -8.46 5.29
C ALA A 142 -9.13 -8.98 4.92
N PHE A 143 -9.71 -9.88 5.73
CA PHE A 143 -11.05 -10.42 5.53
C PHE A 143 -12.12 -9.35 5.71
N LEU A 144 -12.00 -8.48 6.73
CA LEU A 144 -12.88 -7.33 6.91
C LEU A 144 -12.88 -6.42 5.68
N GLU A 145 -11.71 -6.18 5.08
CA GLU A 145 -11.60 -5.39 3.86
C GLU A 145 -12.18 -6.12 2.64
N PHE A 146 -11.89 -7.41 2.47
CA PHE A 146 -12.39 -8.21 1.36
C PHE A 146 -13.93 -8.33 1.37
N ALA A 147 -14.52 -8.73 2.50
CA ALA A 147 -15.93 -9.06 2.62
C ALA A 147 -16.81 -7.80 2.78
N PHE A 148 -16.41 -6.89 3.67
CA PHE A 148 -17.24 -5.73 4.04
C PHE A 148 -16.73 -4.41 3.44
N GLY A 149 -15.52 -4.38 2.87
CA GLY A 149 -14.88 -3.12 2.47
C GLY A 149 -14.38 -2.29 3.65
N LEU A 150 -14.25 -2.90 4.83
CA LEU A 150 -13.82 -2.23 6.06
C LEU A 150 -12.30 -2.35 6.22
N CYS A 151 -11.58 -1.29 5.89
CA CYS A 151 -10.13 -1.24 6.05
C CYS A 151 -9.76 -0.59 7.39
N LEU A 152 -9.33 -1.41 8.36
CA LEU A 152 -8.94 -0.96 9.70
C LEU A 152 -7.81 0.08 9.66
N GLY A 153 -6.86 -0.06 8.73
CA GLY A 153 -5.79 0.91 8.54
C GLY A 153 -6.29 2.28 8.09
N CYS A 154 -7.28 2.33 7.20
CA CYS A 154 -7.91 3.60 6.80
C CYS A 154 -8.65 4.27 7.96
N ILE A 155 -9.33 3.49 8.80
CA ILE A 155 -10.02 4.01 9.99
C ILE A 155 -9.00 4.58 10.98
N GLY A 156 -7.92 3.85 11.22
CA GLY A 156 -6.80 4.31 12.06
C GLY A 156 -6.16 5.58 11.53
N PHE A 157 -5.96 5.70 10.21
CA PHE A 157 -5.46 6.92 9.57
C PHE A 157 -6.38 8.12 9.87
N GLY A 158 -7.70 7.94 9.69
CA GLY A 158 -8.67 8.99 9.99
C GLY A 158 -8.69 9.39 11.46
N TYR A 159 -8.47 8.44 12.38
CA TYR A 159 -8.32 8.74 13.80
C TYR A 159 -7.05 9.55 14.09
N LEU A 160 -5.92 9.16 13.50
CA LEU A 160 -4.65 9.89 13.64
C LEU A 160 -4.74 11.32 13.08
N GLN A 161 -5.45 11.51 11.97
CA GLN A 161 -5.69 12.82 11.38
C GLN A 161 -6.55 13.69 12.32
N ARG A 162 -7.64 13.14 12.87
CA ARG A 162 -8.48 13.84 13.88
C ARG A 162 -7.72 14.18 15.16
N ALA A 163 -6.76 13.34 15.55
CA ALA A 163 -5.90 13.58 16.70
C ALA A 163 -4.77 14.60 16.41
N GLY A 164 -4.64 15.09 15.16
CA GLY A 164 -3.60 16.03 14.76
C GLY A 164 -2.20 15.42 14.59
N VAL A 165 -2.08 14.09 14.61
CA VAL A 165 -0.80 13.38 14.41
C VAL A 165 -0.40 13.38 12.94
N ILE A 166 -1.39 13.27 12.05
CA ILE A 166 -1.22 13.35 10.60
C ILE A 166 -1.84 14.66 10.13
N PRO A 167 -1.09 15.54 9.46
CA PRO A 167 -1.62 16.82 9.03
C PRO A 167 -2.56 16.66 7.82
N ASP A 168 -3.51 17.59 7.70
CA ASP A 168 -4.63 17.49 6.74
C ASP A 168 -4.21 17.53 5.27
N ASP A 169 -3.07 18.15 4.97
CA ASP A 169 -2.50 18.23 3.62
C ASP A 169 -2.08 16.86 3.07
N VAL A 170 -1.82 15.87 3.95
CA VAL A 170 -1.50 14.50 3.53
C VAL A 170 -2.67 13.85 2.79
N CYS A 171 -3.90 14.24 3.13
CA CYS A 171 -5.09 13.81 2.41
C CYS A 171 -6.23 14.84 2.48
N GLU A 172 -6.16 15.86 1.63
CA GLU A 172 -7.21 16.88 1.50
C GLU A 172 -8.58 16.25 1.17
N ALA A 173 -8.57 15.28 0.24
CA ALA A 173 -9.77 14.52 -0.15
C ALA A 173 -10.35 13.64 0.96
N CYS A 174 -9.61 13.39 2.06
CA CYS A 174 -10.13 12.65 3.20
C CYS A 174 -10.97 13.53 4.14
N ASN A 175 -10.77 14.85 4.10
CA ASN A 175 -11.42 15.81 4.99
C ASN A 175 -12.43 16.72 4.26
N ASP A 176 -12.28 16.91 2.95
CA ASP A 176 -13.17 17.75 2.15
C ASP A 176 -14.24 16.93 1.41
N VAL A 177 -15.48 17.00 1.91
CA VAL A 177 -16.66 16.36 1.30
C VAL A 177 -17.04 16.96 -0.06
N THR A 178 -16.61 18.19 -0.37
CA THR A 178 -16.93 18.86 -1.64
C THR A 178 -16.12 18.32 -2.82
N LEU A 179 -14.96 17.72 -2.55
CA LEU A 179 -14.11 17.09 -3.58
C LEU A 179 -14.72 15.80 -4.14
N PHE A 180 -15.67 15.17 -3.44
CA PHE A 180 -16.39 13.99 -3.94
C PHE A 180 -17.49 14.31 -4.96
N GLY A 181 -17.96 15.56 -5.02
CA GLY A 181 -19.09 15.99 -5.86
C GLY A 181 -18.72 16.64 -7.21
N ARG A 182 -17.43 16.81 -7.53
CA ARG A 182 -16.96 17.42 -8.79
C ARG A 182 -16.63 16.41 -9.89
N ARG A 183 -17.22 15.21 -9.89
CA ARG A 183 -17.00 14.20 -10.93
C ARG A 183 -18.31 13.62 -11.45
#